data_AF-A0A397G2W0-F1
#
_entry.id   AF-A0A397G2W0-F1
#
_cell.length_a   1.000
_cell.length_b   1.000
_cell.length_c   1.000
_cell.angle_alpha   90.00
_cell.angle_beta   90.00
_cell.angle_gamma   90.00
#
_symmetry.space_group_name_H-M   'P 1'
#
loop_
_entity.id
_entity.type
_entity.pdbx_description
1 polymer ?
#
loop_
_entity_poly.entity_id
_entity_poly.type
_entity_poly.pdbx_seq_one_letter_code
_entity_poly.pdbx_strand_id
1 'polypeptide(L)'
;MDGYTLVRIVETQPPNLVVRPLDEPAATSSCVVVAAAAVVQLASLPPSSAAVDNLVHLGSSGEAGALHCLKRRFLRHHIYTNVGKLLTLLQQYTQPTHVEMPPHVYQVAAAAFEAALRWKLVKLQLNASGKIDGCAVTSYLLEKSRLTRVEGRERNYHIFYQLCANMEHSTAATGEFAFLGQVGATQEDKAAFGVTMAALDALGFTPAEKEGVVAICKGILYLGNVHFHTNELLPQKAYDQVTFPFRLFHWLLQRINATMMKHATSPRSHILLVDIFGFESFDRNGFEQLCINFANEKLQQVMDSKPKGIFTLLDDEVSIPKSSEYSLHSKLVTAHGKASTVFKAGKSTLTFTLVHYAQPVTYDCADLLAKNKDHVADDILEFCQQECMSLLGEMAPPSPPTTRGDATISATFRRQLKELLARLKDTSTHFIRCIKPNHDQVLFGTIELRWDVKLVVGS
;
A
#
# COMPACT_ATOMS: atom_id res chain seq x y z
N MET A 1 15.83 -12.23 -9.10
CA MET A 1 14.68 -12.43 -10.02
C MET A 1 14.80 -13.79 -10.70
N ASP A 2 15.31 -14.81 -10.01
CA ASP A 2 16.01 -15.89 -10.72
C ASP A 2 15.49 -17.28 -10.38
N GLY A 3 14.18 -17.38 -10.17
CA GLY A 3 13.49 -18.66 -10.09
C GLY A 3 13.64 -19.53 -11.34
N TYR A 4 14.23 -19.03 -12.43
CA TYR A 4 14.45 -19.73 -13.70
C TYR A 4 15.84 -19.44 -14.33
N THR A 5 16.59 -20.47 -14.75
CA THR A 5 17.91 -20.34 -15.44
C THR A 5 17.91 -21.00 -16.82
N LEU A 6 18.56 -20.34 -17.78
CA LEU A 6 18.74 -20.89 -19.13
C LEU A 6 19.74 -22.05 -19.13
N VAL A 7 19.33 -23.18 -19.70
CA VAL A 7 20.15 -24.38 -19.85
C VAL A 7 20.10 -24.91 -21.28
N ARG A 8 21.16 -25.62 -21.67
CA ARG A 8 21.20 -26.46 -22.87
C ARG A 8 21.05 -27.92 -22.44
N ILE A 9 20.23 -28.68 -23.16
CA ILE A 9 20.16 -30.14 -22.99
C ILE A 9 21.42 -30.75 -23.60
N VAL A 10 22.17 -31.47 -22.77
CA VAL A 10 23.37 -32.19 -23.18
C VAL A 10 23.03 -33.64 -23.52
N GLU A 11 22.19 -34.26 -22.70
CA GLU A 11 21.78 -35.65 -22.85
C GLU A 11 20.35 -35.86 -22.33
N THR A 12 19.62 -36.80 -22.91
CA THR A 12 18.28 -37.19 -22.49
C THR A 12 18.32 -38.56 -21.81
N GLN A 13 17.89 -38.64 -20.56
CA GLN A 13 17.90 -39.88 -19.76
C GLN A 13 16.55 -40.07 -19.04
N PRO A 14 15.49 -40.52 -19.73
CA PRO A 14 14.13 -40.55 -19.18
C PRO A 14 14.06 -41.25 -17.81
N PRO A 15 13.39 -40.67 -16.78
CA PRO A 15 12.53 -39.48 -16.82
C PRO A 15 13.28 -38.13 -16.64
N ASN A 16 14.60 -38.15 -16.68
CA ASN A 16 15.48 -37.00 -16.44
C ASN A 16 16.15 -36.47 -17.72
N LEU A 17 16.75 -35.29 -17.58
CA LEU A 17 17.56 -34.61 -18.58
C LEU A 17 18.88 -34.22 -17.94
N VAL A 18 19.98 -34.39 -18.68
CA VAL A 18 21.28 -33.83 -18.32
C VAL A 18 21.39 -32.48 -19.00
N VAL A 19 21.48 -31.42 -18.20
CA VAL A 19 21.45 -30.04 -18.69
C VAL A 19 22.69 -29.28 -18.22
N ARG A 20 23.07 -28.25 -18.98
CA ARG A 20 24.20 -27.37 -18.65
C ARG A 20 23.74 -25.91 -18.67
N PRO A 21 24.03 -25.09 -17.64
CA PRO A 21 23.76 -23.65 -17.66
C PRO A 21 24.41 -22.96 -18.87
N LEU A 22 23.68 -22.04 -19.49
CA LEU A 22 24.16 -21.26 -20.65
C LEU A 22 25.08 -20.09 -20.24
N ASP A 23 24.96 -19.60 -19.01
CA ASP A 23 25.66 -18.41 -18.52
C ASP A 23 27.06 -18.71 -17.94
N GLU A 24 27.45 -19.99 -17.88
CA GLU A 24 28.75 -20.42 -17.37
C GLU A 24 29.71 -20.84 -18.51
N PRO A 25 31.01 -20.50 -18.43
CA PRO A 25 32.00 -20.95 -19.41
C PRO A 25 32.00 -22.48 -19.55
N ALA A 26 32.10 -22.97 -20.79
CA ALA A 26 32.05 -24.42 -21.08
C ALA A 26 33.14 -25.23 -20.35
N ALA A 27 34.22 -24.59 -19.92
CA ALA A 27 35.34 -25.21 -19.19
C ALA A 27 35.08 -25.38 -17.69
N THR A 28 34.11 -24.67 -17.10
CA THR A 28 33.85 -24.66 -15.64
C THR A 28 32.45 -25.13 -15.26
N SER A 29 31.54 -25.30 -16.22
CA SER A 29 30.15 -25.67 -15.96
C SER A 29 29.93 -27.18 -15.78
N SER A 30 29.57 -27.59 -14.56
CA SER A 30 29.14 -28.96 -14.27
C SER A 30 27.75 -29.23 -14.87
N CYS A 31 27.59 -30.37 -15.55
CA CYS A 31 26.27 -30.84 -15.96
C CYS A 31 25.41 -31.17 -14.73
N VAL A 32 24.12 -30.84 -14.79
CA VAL A 32 23.15 -31.11 -13.73
C VAL A 32 22.07 -32.04 -14.27
N VAL A 33 21.66 -33.04 -13.48
CA VAL A 33 20.54 -33.92 -13.81
C VAL A 33 19.26 -33.33 -13.25
N VAL A 34 18.25 -33.14 -14.08
CA VAL A 34 16.93 -32.62 -13.67
C VAL A 34 15.80 -33.46 -14.24
N ALA A 35 14.68 -33.52 -13.52
CA ALA A 35 13.48 -34.15 -14.03
C ALA A 35 13.02 -33.43 -15.32
N ALA A 36 12.62 -34.17 -16.35
CA ALA A 36 12.14 -33.58 -17.60
C ALA A 36 10.93 -32.65 -17.38
N ALA A 37 10.09 -32.95 -16.38
CA ALA A 37 8.95 -32.12 -15.99
C ALA A 37 9.34 -30.76 -15.35
N ALA A 38 10.58 -30.61 -14.88
CA ALA A 38 11.09 -29.35 -14.31
C ALA A 38 11.65 -28.39 -15.38
N VAL A 39 11.68 -28.82 -16.64
CA VAL A 39 12.25 -28.06 -17.75
C VAL A 39 11.15 -27.46 -18.62
N VAL A 40 11.14 -26.13 -18.72
CA VAL A 40 10.25 -25.40 -19.62
C VAL A 40 10.99 -25.09 -20.92
N GLN A 41 10.43 -25.51 -22.06
CA GLN A 41 11.02 -25.29 -23.38
C GLN A 41 10.70 -23.87 -23.87
N LEU A 42 11.71 -23.01 -24.12
CA LEU A 42 11.53 -21.64 -24.63
C LEU A 42 11.40 -21.56 -26.16
N ALA A 43 11.12 -22.68 -26.84
CA ALA A 43 11.22 -22.80 -28.29
C ALA A 43 10.29 -21.86 -29.11
N SER A 44 9.47 -21.03 -28.46
CA SER A 44 8.58 -20.06 -29.10
C SER A 44 8.88 -18.59 -28.76
N LEU A 45 9.99 -18.29 -28.07
CA LEU A 45 10.41 -16.90 -27.89
C LEU A 45 10.97 -16.33 -29.21
N PRO A 46 10.53 -15.14 -29.65
CA PRO A 46 11.09 -14.53 -30.85
C PRO A 46 12.60 -14.28 -30.70
N PRO A 47 13.35 -14.31 -31.81
CA PRO A 47 14.81 -14.22 -31.80
C PRO A 47 15.30 -12.98 -31.05
N SER A 48 16.53 -13.07 -30.52
CA SER A 48 17.16 -12.19 -29.52
C SER A 48 17.06 -10.67 -29.75
N SER A 49 16.68 -10.22 -30.95
CA SER A 49 16.50 -8.82 -31.35
C SER A 49 15.08 -8.28 -31.15
N ALA A 50 14.04 -9.11 -31.07
CA ALA A 50 12.66 -8.67 -30.95
C ALA A 50 12.18 -8.78 -29.49
N ALA A 51 12.42 -7.72 -28.71
CA ALA A 51 11.75 -7.58 -27.43
C ALA A 51 10.24 -7.51 -27.68
N VAL A 52 9.50 -8.54 -27.27
CA VAL A 52 8.04 -8.52 -27.39
C VAL A 52 7.50 -7.40 -26.51
N ASP A 53 6.87 -6.40 -27.11
CA ASP A 53 6.25 -5.29 -26.36
C ASP A 53 4.95 -5.72 -25.66
N ASN A 54 4.31 -6.79 -26.15
CA ASN A 54 3.10 -7.36 -25.55
C ASN A 54 3.23 -8.87 -25.27
N LEU A 55 3.38 -9.24 -23.99
CA LEU A 55 3.65 -10.62 -23.56
C LEU A 55 2.52 -11.63 -23.88
N VAL A 56 1.36 -11.17 -24.34
CA VAL A 56 0.30 -12.08 -24.85
C VAL A 56 0.77 -12.88 -26.06
N HIS A 57 1.77 -12.39 -26.79
CA HIS A 57 2.34 -13.07 -27.95
C HIS A 57 3.37 -14.15 -27.62
N LEU A 58 3.62 -14.47 -26.33
CA LEU A 58 4.63 -15.46 -25.90
C LEU A 58 4.20 -16.94 -26.04
N GLY A 59 2.98 -17.20 -26.50
CA GLY A 59 2.48 -18.57 -26.72
C GLY A 59 2.51 -19.41 -25.44
N SER A 60 3.01 -20.65 -25.54
CA SER A 60 3.04 -21.65 -24.44
C SER A 60 4.19 -21.50 -23.45
N SER A 61 4.99 -20.43 -23.52
CA SER A 61 6.20 -20.27 -22.70
C SER A 61 5.93 -20.02 -21.21
N GLY A 62 4.66 -19.83 -20.83
CA GLY A 62 4.21 -19.72 -19.45
C GLY A 62 4.92 -18.60 -18.66
N GLU A 63 5.03 -18.79 -17.34
CA GLU A 63 5.69 -17.85 -16.43
C GLU A 63 7.19 -17.67 -16.75
N ALA A 64 7.88 -18.75 -17.12
CA ALA A 64 9.31 -18.74 -17.43
C ALA A 64 9.63 -17.84 -18.64
N GLY A 65 8.85 -17.91 -19.72
CA GLY A 65 9.00 -17.04 -20.88
C GLY A 65 8.70 -15.57 -20.57
N ALA A 66 7.65 -15.30 -19.79
CA ALA A 66 7.32 -13.96 -19.35
C ALA A 66 8.45 -13.33 -18.52
N LEU A 67 8.99 -14.08 -17.55
CA LEU A 67 10.11 -13.62 -16.72
C LEU A 67 11.38 -13.38 -17.55
N HIS A 68 11.68 -14.27 -18.51
CA HIS A 68 12.82 -14.08 -19.42
C HIS A 68 12.69 -12.80 -20.24
N CYS A 69 11.51 -12.54 -20.81
CA CYS A 69 11.24 -11.33 -21.58
C CYS A 69 11.35 -10.06 -20.72
N LEU A 70 10.76 -10.07 -19.52
CA LEU A 70 10.85 -8.94 -18.59
C LEU A 70 12.30 -8.64 -18.20
N LYS A 71 13.10 -9.68 -17.87
CA LYS A 71 14.53 -9.54 -17.54
C LYS A 71 15.31 -8.92 -18.70
N ARG A 72 15.13 -9.43 -19.92
CA ARG A 72 15.79 -8.89 -21.13
C ARG A 72 15.41 -7.44 -21.41
N ARG A 73 14.12 -7.10 -21.29
CA ARG A 73 13.61 -5.72 -21.49
C ARG A 73 14.19 -4.78 -20.45
N PHE A 74 14.20 -5.19 -19.19
CA PHE A 74 14.76 -4.42 -18.08
C PHE A 74 16.26 -4.12 -18.29
N LEU A 75 17.05 -5.12 -18.71
CA LEU A 75 18.47 -4.96 -19.03
C LEU A 75 18.74 -4.03 -20.23
N ARG A 76 17.73 -3.80 -21.08
CA ARG A 76 17.78 -2.84 -22.21
C ARG A 76 17.13 -1.50 -21.88
N HIS A 77 16.86 -1.23 -20.61
CA HIS A 77 16.16 -0.04 -20.13
C HIS A 77 14.71 0.13 -20.64
N HIS A 78 14.08 -0.95 -21.12
CA HIS A 78 12.65 -0.96 -21.46
C HIS A 78 11.84 -1.36 -20.21
N ILE A 79 11.41 -0.37 -19.44
CA ILE A 79 10.72 -0.59 -18.15
C ILE A 79 9.22 -0.86 -18.28
N TYR A 80 8.60 -0.46 -19.40
CA TYR A 80 7.18 -0.68 -19.67
C TYR A 80 6.99 -1.90 -20.58
N THR A 81 6.02 -2.75 -20.23
CA THR A 81 5.69 -3.97 -20.99
C THR A 81 4.19 -4.23 -20.94
N ASN A 82 3.54 -4.40 -22.09
CA ASN A 82 2.12 -4.75 -22.15
C ASN A 82 1.91 -6.24 -21.89
N VAL A 83 0.81 -6.56 -21.20
CA VAL A 83 0.28 -7.91 -21.01
C VAL A 83 -1.21 -7.84 -21.28
N GLY A 84 -1.57 -7.80 -22.57
CA GLY A 84 -2.96 -7.62 -23.00
C GLY A 84 -3.47 -6.22 -22.61
N LYS A 85 -4.45 -6.16 -21.70
CA LYS A 85 -5.00 -4.90 -21.16
C LYS A 85 -4.29 -4.40 -19.90
N LEU A 86 -3.31 -5.16 -19.39
CA LEU A 86 -2.50 -4.81 -18.23
C LEU A 86 -1.17 -4.20 -18.68
N LEU A 87 -0.82 -3.04 -18.14
CA LEU A 87 0.53 -2.50 -18.29
C LEU A 87 1.40 -2.96 -17.13
N THR A 88 2.54 -3.58 -17.42
CA THR A 88 3.54 -3.98 -16.40
C THR A 88 4.71 -3.01 -16.44
N LEU A 89 5.05 -2.46 -15.28
CA LEU A 89 6.18 -1.55 -15.06
C LEU A 89 7.23 -2.25 -14.18
N LEU A 90 8.48 -2.28 -14.61
CA LEU A 90 9.62 -2.66 -13.77
C LEU A 90 10.32 -1.41 -13.26
N GLN A 91 10.37 -1.22 -11.95
CA GLN A 91 10.95 -0.03 -11.33
C GLN A 91 12.47 0.03 -11.57
N GLN A 92 12.95 1.15 -12.10
CA GLN A 92 14.38 1.50 -12.12
C GLN A 92 14.66 2.51 -11.01
N TYR A 93 15.74 2.30 -10.25
CA TYR A 93 16.17 3.16 -9.16
C TYR A 93 17.11 4.30 -9.63
N THR A 94 17.06 4.64 -10.92
CA THR A 94 17.78 5.76 -11.55
C THR A 94 16.85 6.56 -12.43
N GLN A 95 17.00 7.89 -12.43
CA GLN A 95 16.34 8.74 -13.42
C GLN A 95 16.82 8.34 -14.83
N PRO A 96 15.92 7.96 -15.74
CA PRO A 96 16.33 7.63 -17.10
C PRO A 96 16.83 8.89 -17.81
N THR A 97 18.06 8.85 -18.32
CA THR A 97 18.67 9.95 -19.07
C THR A 97 18.07 10.13 -20.47
N HIS A 98 17.38 9.11 -20.99
CA HIS A 98 16.60 9.17 -22.23
C HIS A 98 15.55 8.05 -22.22
N VAL A 99 14.27 8.39 -22.38
CA VAL A 99 13.20 7.40 -22.60
C VAL A 99 12.65 7.63 -23.99
N GLU A 100 12.97 6.75 -24.95
CA GLU A 100 12.14 6.64 -26.16
C GLU A 100 10.79 6.06 -25.73
N MET A 101 9.81 6.93 -25.55
CA MET A 101 8.46 6.54 -25.13
C MET A 101 7.55 6.37 -26.35
N PRO A 102 6.85 5.25 -26.50
CA PRO A 102 5.72 5.17 -27.42
C PRO A 102 4.64 6.19 -27.01
N PRO A 103 3.84 6.71 -27.95
CA PRO A 103 2.94 7.80 -27.65
C PRO A 103 1.75 7.34 -26.81
N HIS A 104 1.30 8.25 -25.94
CA HIS A 104 -0.10 8.46 -25.52
C HIS A 104 -0.63 7.94 -24.17
N VAL A 105 0.07 7.11 -23.40
CA VAL A 105 -0.37 6.70 -22.03
C VAL A 105 0.71 6.90 -20.95
N TYR A 106 1.97 7.01 -21.36
CA TYR A 106 3.14 6.86 -20.47
C TYR A 106 3.58 8.13 -19.74
N GLN A 107 3.35 9.32 -20.30
CA GLN A 107 3.76 10.59 -19.68
C GLN A 107 2.96 10.91 -18.40
N VAL A 108 1.68 10.53 -18.36
CA VAL A 108 0.82 10.74 -17.18
C VAL A 108 1.12 9.72 -16.08
N ALA A 109 1.46 8.49 -16.46
CA ALA A 109 1.72 7.39 -15.51
C ALA A 109 3.04 7.56 -14.75
N ALA A 110 4.10 8.05 -15.40
CA ALA A 110 5.41 8.26 -14.75
C ALA A 110 5.38 9.36 -13.67
N ALA A 111 4.72 10.49 -13.96
CA ALA A 111 4.57 11.59 -12.99
C ALA A 111 3.60 11.24 -11.85
N ALA A 112 2.54 10.47 -12.13
CA ALA A 112 1.63 9.97 -11.10
C ALA A 112 2.30 8.93 -10.19
N PHE A 113 3.29 8.18 -10.70
CA PHE A 113 4.00 7.10 -10.01
C PHE A 113 4.94 7.60 -8.91
N GLU A 114 5.75 8.64 -9.14
CA GLU A 114 6.61 9.19 -8.08
C GLU A 114 5.80 9.83 -6.93
N ALA A 115 4.59 10.31 -7.24
CA ALA A 115 3.70 10.91 -6.25
C ALA A 115 2.84 9.88 -5.50
N ALA A 116 2.67 8.65 -6.01
CA ALA A 116 1.75 7.64 -5.49
C ALA A 116 2.51 6.51 -4.76
N LEU A 117 2.90 6.82 -3.53
CA LEU A 117 3.20 5.84 -2.51
C LEU A 117 2.19 6.06 -1.40
N ARG A 118 1.02 5.40 -1.45
CA ARG A 118 0.09 5.10 -0.32
C ARG A 118 -1.29 4.72 -0.85
N TRP A 119 -2.05 3.94 -0.08
CA TRP A 119 -3.45 3.62 -0.41
C TRP A 119 -4.32 4.88 -0.51
N LYS A 120 -4.52 5.40 -1.73
CA LYS A 120 -5.25 6.63 -2.00
C LYS A 120 -5.98 6.56 -3.34
N LEU A 121 -7.16 7.15 -3.36
CA LEU A 121 -7.91 7.45 -4.56
C LEU A 121 -7.75 8.94 -4.87
N VAL A 122 -7.10 9.27 -5.97
CA VAL A 122 -7.08 10.62 -6.52
C VAL A 122 -8.14 10.70 -7.61
N LYS A 123 -9.12 11.59 -7.44
CA LYS A 123 -10.13 11.92 -8.44
C LYS A 123 -9.74 13.24 -9.08
N LEU A 124 -9.54 13.22 -10.40
CA LEU A 124 -9.37 14.42 -11.21
C LEU A 124 -10.68 14.69 -11.95
N GLN A 125 -11.24 15.88 -11.78
CA GLN A 125 -12.47 16.29 -12.44
C GLN A 125 -12.17 17.00 -13.75
N LEU A 126 -12.93 16.66 -14.79
CA LEU A 126 -12.87 17.32 -16.09
C LEU A 126 -14.13 18.16 -16.33
N ASN A 127 -13.91 19.42 -16.67
CA ASN A 127 -14.97 20.34 -17.07
C ASN A 127 -15.53 20.00 -18.47
N ALA A 128 -16.53 20.76 -18.92
CA ALA A 128 -17.15 20.57 -20.23
C ALA A 128 -16.17 20.65 -21.41
N SER A 129 -15.06 21.38 -21.28
CA SER A 129 -13.99 21.50 -22.29
C SER A 129 -12.93 20.38 -22.23
N GLY A 130 -13.04 19.44 -21.28
CA GLY A 130 -12.07 18.37 -21.07
C GLY A 130 -10.81 18.78 -20.32
N LYS A 131 -10.79 19.96 -19.69
CA LYS A 131 -9.68 20.43 -18.84
C LYS A 131 -9.89 20.02 -17.39
N ILE A 132 -8.80 19.78 -16.67
CA ILE A 132 -8.83 19.52 -15.23
C ILE A 132 -9.19 20.82 -14.50
N ASP A 133 -10.27 20.80 -13.73
CA ASP A 133 -10.75 21.95 -12.95
C ASP A 133 -11.05 21.64 -11.49
N GLY A 134 -10.85 20.38 -11.07
CA GLY A 134 -11.02 19.96 -9.69
C GLY A 134 -10.22 18.70 -9.38
N CYS A 135 -9.83 18.56 -8.11
CA CYS A 135 -9.13 17.39 -7.60
C CYS A 135 -9.67 17.04 -6.21
N ALA A 136 -9.79 15.75 -5.92
CA ALA A 136 -10.08 15.26 -4.58
C ALA A 136 -9.26 14.00 -4.28
N VAL A 137 -8.69 13.94 -3.08
CA VAL A 137 -7.91 12.80 -2.59
C VAL A 137 -8.67 12.10 -1.47
N THR A 138 -9.03 10.85 -1.68
CA THR A 138 -9.62 10.00 -0.62
C THR A 138 -8.56 9.03 -0.15
N SER A 139 -8.05 9.24 1.07
CA SER A 139 -7.20 8.25 1.75
C SER A 139 -8.09 7.19 2.38
N TYR A 140 -7.70 5.93 2.26
CA TYR A 140 -8.37 4.85 2.98
C TYR A 140 -7.54 4.39 4.18
N LEU A 141 -8.18 3.57 4.99
CA LEU A 141 -8.02 3.46 6.43
C LEU A 141 -6.74 2.75 6.94
N LEU A 142 -5.77 2.49 6.06
CA LEU A 142 -4.51 1.80 6.42
C LEU A 142 -3.41 2.73 6.98
N GLU A 143 -3.67 4.02 7.11
CA GLU A 143 -2.68 4.96 7.67
C GLU A 143 -2.93 5.40 9.12
N LYS A 144 -3.91 4.78 9.80
CA LYS A 144 -4.26 5.13 11.19
C LYS A 144 -3.12 4.85 12.17
N SER A 145 -2.46 3.71 12.05
CA SER A 145 -1.29 3.36 12.88
C SER A 145 -0.03 4.10 12.45
N ARG A 146 0.18 4.33 11.15
CA ARG A 146 1.36 5.06 10.62
C ARG A 146 1.46 6.48 11.17
N LEU A 147 0.33 7.14 11.45
CA LEU A 147 0.34 8.49 12.00
C LEU A 147 1.00 8.55 13.38
N THR A 148 0.76 7.55 14.23
CA THR A 148 1.10 7.61 15.67
C THR A 148 2.16 6.60 16.09
N ARG A 149 2.50 5.63 15.23
CA ARG A 149 3.58 4.67 15.41
C ARG A 149 4.43 4.60 14.15
N VAL A 150 5.74 4.72 14.34
CA VAL A 150 6.74 4.56 13.29
C VAL A 150 7.56 3.31 13.62
N GLU A 151 7.62 2.37 12.68
CA GLU A 151 8.35 1.11 12.87
C GLU A 151 9.80 1.23 12.40
N GLY A 152 10.74 0.76 13.23
CA GLY A 152 12.15 0.67 12.88
C GLY A 152 12.78 2.00 12.46
N ARG A 153 13.36 2.03 11.26
CA ARG A 153 14.02 3.20 10.65
C ARG A 153 13.13 3.93 9.63
N GLU A 154 11.85 3.59 9.53
CA GLU A 154 10.95 4.31 8.63
C GLU A 154 10.73 5.75 9.09
N ARG A 155 10.23 6.58 8.18
CA ARG A 155 9.79 7.95 8.46
C ARG A 155 8.27 8.02 8.49
N ASN A 156 7.73 8.94 9.28
CA ASN A 156 6.32 9.31 9.25
C ASN A 156 5.99 10.17 7.99
N TYR A 157 4.83 10.83 7.91
CA TYR A 157 4.50 11.72 6.79
C TYR A 157 5.52 12.85 6.63
N HIS A 158 5.93 13.11 5.38
CA HIS A 158 6.94 14.13 5.04
C HIS A 158 6.58 15.52 5.55
N ILE A 159 5.30 15.90 5.57
CA ILE A 159 4.86 17.21 6.06
C ILE A 159 5.35 17.50 7.49
N PHE A 160 5.43 16.48 8.35
CA PHE A 160 5.89 16.68 9.72
C PHE A 160 7.38 17.03 9.79
N TYR A 161 8.20 16.39 8.96
CA TYR A 161 9.63 16.71 8.88
C TYR A 161 9.88 18.06 8.20
N GLN A 162 9.10 18.37 7.16
CA GLN A 162 9.12 19.68 6.51
C GLN A 162 8.79 20.80 7.50
N LEU A 163 7.80 20.58 8.38
CA LEU A 163 7.45 21.52 9.45
C LEU A 163 8.58 21.66 10.46
N CYS A 164 9.12 20.56 10.98
CA CYS A 164 10.24 20.59 11.94
C CYS A 164 11.47 21.31 11.38
N ALA A 165 11.82 21.08 10.11
CA ALA A 165 12.94 21.75 9.45
C ALA A 165 12.76 23.28 9.31
N ASN A 166 11.52 23.77 9.44
CA ASN A 166 11.15 25.18 9.27
C ASN A 166 10.61 25.83 10.55
N MET A 167 10.73 25.19 11.71
CA MET A 167 10.41 25.80 13.00
C MET A 167 11.63 26.53 13.57
N GLU A 168 11.47 27.80 13.97
CA GLU A 168 12.58 28.64 14.45
C GLU A 168 13.23 28.14 15.75
N HIS A 169 12.50 27.37 16.56
CA HIS A 169 12.92 26.89 17.88
C HIS A 169 13.06 25.36 17.99
N SER A 170 12.69 24.61 16.95
CA SER A 170 12.86 23.15 16.96
C SER A 170 14.25 22.84 16.46
N THR A 171 15.06 22.22 17.32
CA THR A 171 16.20 21.47 16.80
C THR A 171 15.58 20.33 16.01
N ALA A 172 15.78 20.26 14.70
CA ALA A 172 15.38 19.14 13.82
C ALA A 172 15.92 17.74 14.27
N ALA A 173 16.41 17.64 15.50
CA ALA A 173 16.92 16.49 16.21
C ALA A 173 15.85 15.42 16.42
N THR A 174 16.32 14.19 16.33
CA THR A 174 15.57 12.96 16.63
C THR A 174 15.03 12.99 18.07
N GLY A 175 13.73 12.73 18.25
CA GLY A 175 13.13 12.50 19.57
C GLY A 175 12.40 13.68 20.22
N GLU A 176 12.36 14.87 19.61
CA GLU A 176 11.55 15.99 20.14
C GLU A 176 10.04 15.70 20.06
N PHE A 177 9.61 14.98 19.03
CA PHE A 177 8.22 14.60 18.82
C PHE A 177 8.08 13.08 18.77
N ALA A 178 7.23 12.52 19.65
CA ALA A 178 7.05 11.07 19.79
C ALA A 178 6.62 10.39 18.48
N PHE A 179 5.86 11.10 17.62
CA PHE A 179 5.39 10.58 16.34
C PHE A 179 6.43 10.59 15.22
N LEU A 180 7.59 11.24 15.36
CA LEU A 180 8.62 11.29 14.29
C LEU A 180 9.57 10.09 14.30
N GLY A 181 9.52 9.26 15.33
CA GLY A 181 10.38 8.08 15.47
C GLY A 181 11.85 8.45 15.66
N GLN A 182 12.74 7.65 15.07
CA GLN A 182 14.20 7.76 15.26
C GLN A 182 14.92 8.57 14.18
N VAL A 183 14.22 9.02 13.14
CA VAL A 183 14.82 9.76 12.02
C VAL A 183 14.48 11.24 12.17
N GLY A 184 15.47 12.11 12.02
CA GLY A 184 15.31 13.57 12.14
C GLY A 184 14.88 14.23 10.83
N ALA A 185 14.57 15.51 10.90
CA ALA A 185 14.33 16.33 9.71
C ALA A 185 15.66 16.71 9.03
N THR A 186 15.64 16.77 7.69
CA THR A 186 16.81 16.99 6.84
C THR A 186 16.81 18.37 6.18
N GLN A 187 17.92 18.75 5.55
CA GLN A 187 17.99 19.99 4.78
C GLN A 187 17.11 19.92 3.52
N GLU A 188 16.94 18.73 2.92
CA GLU A 188 15.99 18.54 1.82
C GLU A 188 14.55 18.81 2.26
N ASP A 189 14.18 18.39 3.48
CA ASP A 189 12.83 18.66 4.03
C ASP A 189 12.59 20.17 4.18
N LYS A 190 13.64 20.93 4.53
CA LYS A 190 13.55 22.39 4.62
C LYS A 190 13.15 23.01 3.28
N ALA A 191 13.82 22.61 2.20
CA ALA A 191 13.55 23.08 0.85
C ALA A 191 12.18 22.59 0.34
N ALA A 192 11.83 21.32 0.60
CA ALA A 192 10.57 20.72 0.19
C ALA A 192 9.35 21.44 0.78
N PHE A 193 9.46 22.03 1.98
CA PHE A 193 8.38 22.82 2.57
C PHE A 193 7.97 24.02 1.70
N GLY A 194 8.95 24.72 1.12
CA GLY A 194 8.70 25.83 0.20
C GLY A 194 7.93 25.39 -1.04
N VAL A 195 8.28 24.21 -1.58
CA VAL A 195 7.56 23.60 -2.71
C VAL A 195 6.12 23.23 -2.33
N THR A 196 5.91 22.65 -1.15
CA THR A 196 4.58 22.32 -0.63
C THR A 196 3.70 23.57 -0.48
N MET A 197 4.24 24.66 0.07
CA MET A 197 3.49 25.92 0.23
C MET A 197 3.16 26.57 -1.12
N ALA A 198 4.10 26.56 -2.07
CA ALA A 198 3.86 27.04 -3.42
C ALA A 198 2.79 26.20 -4.16
N ALA A 199 2.73 24.89 -3.91
CA ALA A 199 1.68 24.04 -4.44
C ALA A 199 0.30 24.38 -3.87
N LEU A 200 0.20 24.70 -2.57
CA LEU A 200 -1.05 25.18 -1.97
C LEU A 200 -1.50 26.52 -2.57
N ASP A 201 -0.56 27.42 -2.85
CA ASP A 201 -0.85 28.68 -3.55
C ASP A 201 -1.41 28.43 -4.95
N ALA A 202 -0.80 27.51 -5.71
CA ALA A 202 -1.28 27.12 -7.03
C ALA A 202 -2.67 26.46 -7.00
N LEU A 203 -3.04 25.81 -5.88
CA LEU A 203 -4.35 25.21 -5.65
C LEU A 203 -5.39 26.22 -5.12
N GLY A 204 -5.02 27.49 -4.96
CA GLY A 204 -5.94 28.56 -4.55
C GLY A 204 -6.20 28.64 -3.06
N PHE A 205 -5.30 28.12 -2.22
CA PHE A 205 -5.40 28.28 -0.77
C PHE A 205 -5.07 29.71 -0.37
N THR A 206 -5.93 30.32 0.44
CA THR A 206 -5.65 31.63 1.05
C THR A 206 -4.55 31.53 2.11
N PRO A 207 -3.86 32.63 2.46
CA PRO A 207 -2.85 32.63 3.52
C PRO A 207 -3.39 32.07 4.85
N ALA A 208 -4.61 32.44 5.24
CA ALA A 208 -5.26 31.94 6.45
C ALA A 208 -5.51 30.42 6.40
N GLU A 209 -5.93 29.88 5.26
CA GLU A 209 -6.12 28.42 5.11
C GLU A 209 -4.79 27.67 5.19
N LYS A 210 -3.71 28.21 4.59
CA LYS A 210 -2.37 27.62 4.71
C LYS A 210 -1.88 27.61 6.16
N GLU A 211 -2.08 28.70 6.88
CA GLU A 211 -1.76 28.80 8.31
C GLU A 211 -2.55 27.76 9.13
N GLY A 212 -3.84 27.60 8.87
CA GLY A 212 -4.66 26.58 9.53
C GLY A 212 -4.18 25.15 9.26
N VAL A 213 -3.83 24.83 8.01
CA VAL A 213 -3.25 23.52 7.64
C VAL A 213 -1.96 23.24 8.42
N VAL A 214 -1.06 24.23 8.48
CA VAL A 214 0.19 24.16 9.24
C VAL A 214 -0.08 24.01 10.74
N ALA A 215 -1.02 24.79 11.29
CA ALA A 215 -1.36 24.77 12.71
C ALA A 215 -1.89 23.40 13.15
N ILE A 216 -2.76 22.78 12.36
CA ILE A 216 -3.31 21.44 12.67
C ILE A 216 -2.21 20.38 12.62
N CYS A 217 -1.34 20.42 11.61
CA CYS A 217 -0.23 19.47 11.51
C CYS A 217 0.74 19.60 12.69
N LYS A 218 1.04 20.83 13.13
CA LYS A 218 1.82 21.08 14.35
C LYS A 218 1.08 20.57 15.59
N GLY A 219 -0.22 20.83 15.71
CA GLY A 219 -1.06 20.32 16.80
C GLY A 219 -0.98 18.79 16.91
N ILE A 220 -1.09 18.07 15.79
CA ILE A 220 -0.93 16.61 15.75
C ILE A 220 0.45 16.17 16.28
N LEU A 221 1.52 16.88 15.92
CA LEU A 221 2.87 16.58 16.44
C LEU A 221 2.97 16.76 17.95
N TYR A 222 2.46 17.87 18.48
CA TYR A 222 2.48 18.13 19.93
C TYR A 222 1.59 17.16 20.72
N LEU A 223 0.47 16.71 20.14
CA LEU A 223 -0.39 15.70 20.76
C LEU A 223 0.34 14.38 21.01
N GLY A 224 1.30 14.01 20.15
CA GLY A 224 2.13 12.83 20.37
C GLY A 224 2.98 12.88 21.64
N ASN A 225 3.30 14.07 22.13
CA ASN A 225 4.11 14.27 23.33
C ASN A 225 3.27 14.24 24.63
N VAL A 226 1.94 14.08 24.53
CA VAL A 226 1.06 14.02 25.69
C VAL A 226 1.11 12.62 26.31
N HIS A 227 1.75 12.52 27.47
CA HIS A 227 1.86 11.28 28.24
C HIS A 227 0.92 11.30 29.44
N PHE A 228 0.10 10.25 29.55
CA PHE A 228 -0.81 10.07 30.67
C PHE A 228 -0.18 9.13 31.69
N HIS A 229 -0.16 9.55 32.96
CA HIS A 229 0.30 8.72 34.07
C HIS A 229 -0.90 8.05 34.72
N THR A 230 -0.87 6.73 34.88
CA THR A 230 -1.92 5.97 35.56
C THR A 230 -1.97 6.35 37.03
N ASN A 231 -3.16 6.71 37.52
CA ASN A 231 -3.44 6.84 38.94
C ASN A 231 -4.23 5.61 39.39
N GLU A 232 -3.74 4.88 40.40
CA GLU A 232 -4.35 3.64 40.89
C GLU A 232 -5.81 3.83 41.39
N LEU A 233 -6.21 5.07 41.73
CA LEU A 233 -7.52 5.39 42.30
C LEU A 233 -8.60 5.68 41.24
N LEU A 234 -8.23 5.93 39.99
CA LEU A 234 -9.17 6.23 38.91
C LEU A 234 -8.83 5.34 37.71
N PRO A 235 -9.67 4.36 37.34
CA PRO A 235 -9.45 3.59 36.12
C PRO A 235 -9.45 4.55 34.94
N GLN A 236 -8.28 4.71 34.33
CA GLN A 236 -8.05 5.70 33.30
C GLN A 236 -8.99 5.42 32.11
N LYS A 237 -9.84 6.37 31.73
CA LYS A 237 -10.29 6.44 30.35
C LYS A 237 -9.05 6.84 29.55
N ALA A 238 -8.41 5.86 28.93
CA ALA A 238 -7.23 6.12 28.10
C ALA A 238 -7.61 7.17 27.05
N TYR A 239 -6.88 8.28 27.02
CA TYR A 239 -6.89 9.15 25.85
C TYR A 239 -6.47 8.30 24.66
N ASP A 240 -7.30 8.26 23.62
CA ASP A 240 -6.98 7.50 22.43
C ASP A 240 -5.91 8.24 21.62
N GLN A 241 -4.65 7.95 21.97
CA GLN A 241 -3.44 8.47 21.31
C GLN A 241 -3.37 8.12 19.82
N VAL A 242 -4.24 7.25 19.31
CA VAL A 242 -4.26 6.80 17.92
C VAL A 242 -5.44 7.40 17.16
N THR A 243 -6.67 7.20 17.67
CA THR A 243 -7.88 7.58 16.94
C THR A 243 -8.07 9.08 16.85
N PHE A 244 -7.74 9.83 17.90
CA PHE A 244 -7.99 11.26 17.90
C PHE A 244 -7.08 12.02 16.90
N PRO A 245 -5.74 11.87 16.94
CA PRO A 245 -4.87 12.49 15.92
C PRO A 245 -5.25 12.08 14.50
N PHE A 246 -5.67 10.81 14.31
CA PHE A 246 -6.11 10.32 13.01
C PHE A 246 -7.39 11.02 12.51
N ARG A 247 -8.39 11.21 13.38
CA ARG A 247 -9.62 11.94 13.01
C ARG A 247 -9.33 13.39 12.65
N LEU A 248 -8.42 14.05 13.38
CA LEU A 248 -7.99 15.40 13.09
C LEU A 248 -7.27 15.49 11.72
N PHE A 249 -6.36 14.55 11.45
CA PHE A 249 -5.68 14.45 10.15
C PHE A 249 -6.66 14.17 9.00
N HIS A 250 -7.60 13.24 9.19
CA HIS A 250 -8.61 12.93 8.19
C HIS A 250 -9.52 14.14 7.90
N TRP A 251 -9.91 14.89 8.93
CA TRP A 251 -10.68 16.11 8.76
C TRP A 251 -9.90 17.19 7.99
N LEU A 252 -8.60 17.35 8.27
CA LEU A 252 -7.73 18.21 7.48
C LEU A 252 -7.74 17.84 5.99
N LEU A 253 -7.66 16.54 5.67
CA LEU A 253 -7.76 16.07 4.28
C LEU A 253 -9.11 16.41 3.63
N GLN A 254 -10.22 16.29 4.38
CA GLN A 254 -11.55 16.69 3.89
C GLN A 254 -11.61 18.19 3.58
N ARG A 255 -10.96 19.03 4.39
CA ARG A 255 -10.86 20.48 4.14
C ARG A 255 -10.04 20.79 2.91
N ILE A 256 -8.89 20.15 2.77
CA ILE A 256 -8.04 20.29 1.58
C ILE A 256 -8.85 19.94 0.32
N ASN A 257 -9.62 18.85 0.35
CA ASN A 257 -10.51 18.48 -0.74
C ASN A 257 -11.60 19.51 -1.01
N ALA A 258 -12.24 20.05 0.02
CA ALA A 258 -13.26 21.07 -0.15
C ALA A 258 -12.68 22.31 -0.84
N THR A 259 -11.50 22.77 -0.42
CA THR A 259 -10.81 23.90 -1.04
C THR A 259 -10.43 23.63 -2.49
N MET A 260 -9.84 22.47 -2.79
CA MET A 260 -9.49 22.08 -4.17
C MET A 260 -10.69 21.95 -5.11
N MET A 261 -11.90 21.83 -4.57
CA MET A 261 -13.14 21.70 -5.34
C MET A 261 -13.96 23.00 -5.41
N LYS A 262 -13.59 24.07 -4.69
CA LYS A 262 -14.37 25.33 -4.60
C LYS A 262 -14.71 25.96 -5.95
N HIS A 263 -13.77 25.90 -6.89
CA HIS A 263 -13.90 26.51 -8.21
C HIS A 263 -14.20 25.50 -9.32
N ALA A 264 -14.45 24.24 -8.96
CA ALA A 264 -14.74 23.19 -9.93
C ALA A 264 -16.15 23.40 -10.51
N THR A 265 -16.26 23.40 -11.84
CA THR A 265 -17.53 23.54 -12.55
C THR A 265 -18.30 22.21 -12.55
N SER A 266 -19.53 22.18 -13.08
CA SER A 266 -20.29 20.93 -13.18
C SER A 266 -19.50 19.86 -13.95
N PRO A 267 -19.23 18.69 -13.35
CA PRO A 267 -18.38 17.67 -13.97
C PRO A 267 -19.03 17.12 -15.24
N ARG A 268 -18.25 17.03 -16.32
CA ARG A 268 -18.64 16.22 -17.50
C ARG A 268 -18.15 14.79 -17.38
N SER A 269 -16.94 14.62 -16.85
CA SER A 269 -16.29 13.32 -16.65
C SER A 269 -15.21 13.42 -15.57
N HIS A 270 -14.63 12.30 -15.16
CA HIS A 270 -13.58 12.27 -14.16
C HIS A 270 -12.59 11.13 -14.43
N ILE A 271 -11.34 11.32 -14.01
CA ILE A 271 -10.29 10.30 -14.03
C ILE A 271 -10.05 9.87 -12.58
N LEU A 272 -10.05 8.56 -12.33
CA LEU A 272 -9.73 7.98 -11.03
C LEU A 272 -8.36 7.32 -11.10
N LEU A 273 -7.44 7.77 -10.24
CA LEU A 273 -6.17 7.11 -9.99
C LEU A 273 -6.27 6.40 -8.65
N VAL A 274 -6.18 5.08 -8.68
CA VAL A 274 -6.27 4.24 -7.49
C VAL A 274 -4.91 3.62 -7.24
N ASP A 275 -4.28 4.03 -6.15
CA ASP A 275 -3.09 3.38 -5.61
C ASP A 275 -3.51 2.53 -4.41
N ILE A 276 -3.05 1.27 -4.42
CA ILE A 276 -3.41 0.26 -3.44
C ILE A 276 -2.16 -0.51 -3.04
N PHE A 277 -2.05 -0.83 -1.76
CA PHE A 277 -1.04 -1.75 -1.28
C PHE A 277 -1.20 -3.11 -1.98
N GLY A 278 -0.09 -3.64 -2.46
CA GLY A 278 -0.02 -5.02 -2.92
C GLY A 278 -0.26 -6.00 -1.78
N PHE A 279 -0.40 -7.27 -2.12
CA PHE A 279 -0.47 -8.34 -1.15
C PHE A 279 0.78 -8.34 -0.23
N GLU A 280 0.57 -8.46 1.08
CA GLU A 280 1.64 -8.41 2.09
C GLU A 280 1.72 -9.71 2.89
N SER A 281 2.94 -10.14 3.19
CA SER A 281 3.20 -11.30 4.04
C SER A 281 4.56 -11.16 4.69
N PHE A 282 4.55 -10.88 5.99
CA PHE A 282 5.72 -10.72 6.83
C PHE A 282 5.83 -11.87 7.85
N ASP A 283 6.91 -11.87 8.63
CA ASP A 283 7.09 -12.81 9.74
C ASP A 283 6.01 -12.66 10.82
N ARG A 284 5.53 -11.42 11.02
CA ARG A 284 4.37 -11.11 11.87
C ARG A 284 3.39 -10.23 11.11
N ASN A 285 2.16 -10.70 10.92
CA ASN A 285 1.09 -9.98 10.21
C ASN A 285 -0.01 -9.58 11.19
N GLY A 286 -0.36 -8.29 11.22
CA GLY A 286 -1.37 -7.74 12.13
C GLY A 286 -2.68 -7.37 11.46
N PHE A 287 -3.41 -6.45 12.09
CA PHE A 287 -4.70 -5.94 11.61
C PHE A 287 -4.61 -5.27 10.23
N GLU A 288 -3.55 -4.50 10.01
CA GLU A 288 -3.31 -3.77 8.77
C GLU A 288 -3.08 -4.73 7.59
N GLN A 289 -2.20 -5.72 7.76
CA GLN A 289 -1.99 -6.76 6.74
C GLN A 289 -3.27 -7.55 6.45
N LEU A 290 -4.07 -7.84 7.48
CA LEU A 290 -5.37 -8.52 7.30
C LEU A 290 -6.32 -7.69 6.42
N CYS A 291 -6.38 -6.37 6.64
CA CYS A 291 -7.16 -5.45 5.82
C CYS A 291 -6.62 -5.35 4.38
N ILE A 292 -5.30 -5.22 4.21
CA ILE A 292 -4.63 -5.15 2.90
C ILE A 292 -4.92 -6.40 2.06
N ASN A 293 -4.70 -7.58 2.63
CA ASN A 293 -4.87 -8.85 1.93
C ASN A 293 -6.35 -9.11 1.60
N PHE A 294 -7.27 -8.77 2.52
CA PHE A 294 -8.70 -8.83 2.25
C PHE A 294 -9.12 -7.90 1.09
N ALA A 295 -8.61 -6.66 1.05
CA ALA A 295 -8.91 -5.74 -0.04
C ALA A 295 -8.40 -6.27 -1.38
N ASN A 296 -7.17 -6.79 -1.41
CA ASN A 296 -6.58 -7.42 -2.60
C ASN A 296 -7.45 -8.58 -3.12
N GLU A 297 -7.94 -9.44 -2.23
CA GLU A 297 -8.82 -10.55 -2.63
C GLU A 297 -10.16 -10.09 -3.19
N LYS A 298 -10.74 -9.02 -2.63
CA LYS A 298 -11.99 -8.44 -3.14
C LYS A 298 -11.80 -7.74 -4.48
N LEU A 299 -10.66 -7.07 -4.69
CA LEU A 299 -10.31 -6.46 -5.97
C LEU A 299 -10.09 -7.52 -7.06
N GLN A 300 -9.47 -8.64 -6.71
CA GLN A 300 -9.32 -9.79 -7.62
C GLN A 300 -10.61 -10.60 -7.81
N GLN A 301 -11.70 -10.26 -7.10
CA GLN A 301 -12.98 -10.96 -7.12
C GLN A 301 -12.89 -12.46 -6.74
N VAL A 302 -11.86 -12.85 -6.00
CA VAL A 302 -11.57 -14.27 -5.69
C VAL A 302 -12.35 -14.78 -4.47
N MET A 303 -12.97 -13.90 -3.68
CA MET A 303 -13.63 -14.31 -2.44
C MET A 303 -15.11 -13.94 -2.38
N ASP A 304 -15.98 -14.95 -2.40
CA ASP A 304 -17.38 -14.85 -1.99
C ASP A 304 -17.53 -15.01 -0.47
N SER A 305 -18.38 -14.17 0.13
CA SER A 305 -18.53 -14.05 1.58
C SER A 305 -19.21 -15.28 2.20
N LYS A 306 -18.53 -15.92 3.16
CA LYS A 306 -19.12 -16.90 4.09
C LYS A 306 -19.99 -16.20 5.16
N PRO A 307 -21.00 -16.89 5.75
CA PRO A 307 -22.08 -16.29 6.55
C PRO A 307 -21.68 -15.66 7.89
N LYS A 308 -20.45 -15.84 8.38
CA LYS A 308 -19.86 -15.00 9.44
C LYS A 308 -18.43 -14.69 9.03
N GLY A 309 -18.15 -13.47 8.60
CA GLY A 309 -16.79 -13.08 8.21
C GLY A 309 -15.89 -12.89 9.43
N ILE A 310 -14.58 -13.08 9.26
CA ILE A 310 -13.57 -12.81 10.29
C ILE A 310 -13.73 -11.41 10.88
N PHE A 311 -13.95 -10.40 10.03
CA PHE A 311 -14.22 -9.02 10.46
C PHE A 311 -15.50 -8.85 11.27
N THR A 312 -16.55 -9.62 10.98
CA THR A 312 -17.78 -9.57 11.79
C THR A 312 -17.53 -10.09 13.20
N LEU A 313 -16.80 -11.21 13.34
CA LEU A 313 -16.42 -11.72 14.65
C LEU A 313 -15.50 -10.75 15.40
N LEU A 314 -14.60 -10.07 14.67
CA LEU A 314 -13.72 -9.04 15.23
C LEU A 314 -14.53 -7.83 15.74
N ASP A 315 -15.50 -7.35 14.97
CA ASP A 315 -16.34 -6.21 15.34
C ASP A 315 -17.23 -6.52 16.54
N ASP A 316 -17.83 -7.72 16.56
CA ASP A 316 -18.64 -8.20 17.69
C ASP A 316 -17.78 -8.28 18.97
N GLU A 317 -16.55 -8.78 18.88
CA GLU A 317 -15.66 -8.96 20.02
C GLU A 317 -15.19 -7.64 20.65
N VAL A 318 -15.00 -6.59 19.84
CA VAL A 318 -14.63 -5.26 20.33
C VAL A 318 -15.69 -4.69 21.28
N SER A 319 -16.96 -5.04 21.07
CA SER A 319 -18.09 -4.54 21.85
C SER A 319 -18.33 -5.30 23.15
N ILE A 320 -17.64 -6.44 23.37
CA ILE A 320 -17.84 -7.28 24.54
C ILE A 320 -17.00 -6.78 25.72
N PRO A 321 -17.60 -6.48 26.88
CA PRO A 321 -16.86 -6.10 28.08
C PRO A 321 -15.88 -7.21 28.50
N LYS A 322 -14.63 -6.83 28.80
CA LYS A 322 -13.55 -7.77 29.19
C LYS A 322 -13.21 -8.83 28.13
N SER A 323 -13.49 -8.56 26.84
CA SER A 323 -12.96 -9.40 25.77
C SER A 323 -11.43 -9.37 25.73
N SER A 324 -10.86 -10.42 25.14
CA SER A 324 -9.42 -10.62 25.02
C SER A 324 -9.07 -11.21 23.65
N GLU A 325 -7.81 -11.13 23.27
CA GLU A 325 -7.28 -11.73 22.05
C GLU A 325 -7.47 -13.26 22.06
N TYR A 326 -7.44 -13.89 23.24
CA TYR A 326 -7.72 -15.32 23.43
C TYR A 326 -9.19 -15.66 23.15
N SER A 327 -10.13 -14.84 23.62
CA SER A 327 -11.55 -15.07 23.36
C SER A 327 -11.90 -14.83 21.88
N LEU A 328 -11.28 -13.83 21.24
CA LEU A 328 -11.36 -13.65 19.79
C LEU A 328 -10.87 -14.90 19.04
N HIS A 329 -9.64 -15.36 19.35
CA HIS A 329 -9.04 -16.53 18.69
C HIS A 329 -9.91 -17.78 18.85
N SER A 330 -10.39 -18.05 20.06
CA SER A 330 -11.28 -19.19 20.35
C SER A 330 -12.56 -19.16 19.50
N LYS A 331 -13.17 -17.97 19.33
CA LYS A 331 -14.34 -17.78 18.47
C LYS A 331 -14.02 -18.00 17.00
N LEU A 332 -12.89 -17.50 16.51
CA LEU A 332 -12.44 -17.71 15.12
C LEU A 332 -12.24 -19.19 14.81
N VAL A 333 -11.53 -19.91 15.69
CA VAL A 333 -11.30 -21.36 15.53
C VAL A 333 -12.61 -22.14 15.61
N THR A 334 -13.51 -21.78 16.52
CA THR A 334 -14.82 -22.45 16.65
C THR A 334 -15.68 -22.22 15.41
N ALA A 335 -15.71 -21.00 14.87
CA ALA A 335 -16.53 -20.64 13.72
C ALA A 335 -15.96 -21.14 12.37
N HIS A 336 -14.63 -21.23 12.24
CA HIS A 336 -13.97 -21.46 10.95
C HIS A 336 -13.01 -22.65 10.91
N GLY A 337 -12.70 -23.29 12.04
CA GLY A 337 -11.69 -24.34 12.12
C GLY A 337 -12.13 -25.69 11.54
N LYS A 338 -13.43 -26.03 11.58
CA LYS A 338 -13.91 -27.34 11.10
C LYS A 338 -13.98 -27.37 9.57
N ALA A 339 -13.16 -28.23 8.96
CA ALA A 339 -13.17 -28.56 7.52
C ALA A 339 -13.02 -27.34 6.57
N SER A 340 -12.36 -26.27 7.01
CA SER A 340 -12.11 -25.11 6.16
C SER A 340 -10.84 -25.31 5.34
N THR A 341 -10.95 -25.12 4.02
CA THR A 341 -9.79 -25.05 3.12
C THR A 341 -9.07 -23.69 3.19
N VAL A 342 -9.76 -22.67 3.72
CA VAL A 342 -9.31 -21.27 3.72
C VAL A 342 -8.77 -20.84 5.09
N PHE A 343 -9.23 -21.45 6.18
CA PHE A 343 -8.84 -21.08 7.54
C PHE A 343 -8.19 -22.26 8.24
N LYS A 344 -7.05 -22.02 8.88
CA LYS A 344 -6.36 -23.00 9.73
C LYS A 344 -6.03 -22.34 11.07
N ALA A 345 -6.26 -23.05 12.17
CA ALA A 345 -5.75 -22.62 13.46
C ALA A 345 -4.21 -22.57 13.40
N GLY A 346 -3.62 -21.53 13.99
CA GLY A 346 -2.17 -21.38 14.04
C GLY A 346 -1.53 -22.38 15.01
N LYS A 347 -0.20 -22.44 14.99
CA LYS A 347 0.58 -23.30 15.91
C LYS A 347 0.55 -22.77 17.35
N SER A 348 0.39 -21.45 17.53
CA SER A 348 0.25 -20.81 18.84
C SER A 348 -1.21 -20.51 19.15
N THR A 349 -1.54 -20.32 20.42
CA THR A 349 -2.91 -20.03 20.90
C THR A 349 -3.44 -18.64 20.51
N LEU A 350 -2.65 -17.82 19.82
CA LEU A 350 -2.98 -16.46 19.40
C LEU A 350 -2.71 -16.22 17.92
N THR A 351 -2.53 -17.27 17.11
CA THR A 351 -2.32 -17.10 15.66
C THR A 351 -3.33 -17.90 14.86
N PHE A 352 -3.65 -17.42 13.67
CA PHE A 352 -4.43 -18.17 12.69
C PHE A 352 -3.86 -17.95 11.29
N THR A 353 -4.04 -18.93 10.41
CA THR A 353 -3.56 -18.87 9.03
C THR A 353 -4.74 -18.81 8.08
N LEU A 354 -4.70 -17.86 7.14
CA LEU A 354 -5.64 -17.80 6.02
C LEU A 354 -4.92 -18.19 4.74
N VAL A 355 -5.57 -19.04 3.93
CA VAL A 355 -5.10 -19.39 2.59
C VAL A 355 -5.67 -18.37 1.61
N HIS A 356 -4.84 -17.42 1.20
CA HIS A 356 -5.19 -16.40 0.21
C HIS A 356 -4.87 -16.86 -1.21
N TYR A 357 -5.31 -16.08 -2.21
CA TYR A 357 -5.04 -16.36 -3.63
C TYR A 357 -3.54 -16.45 -3.97
N ALA A 358 -2.71 -15.69 -3.26
CA ALA A 358 -1.27 -15.65 -3.50
C ALA A 358 -0.54 -16.75 -2.70
N GLN A 359 -0.72 -16.76 -1.37
CA GLN A 359 -0.14 -17.75 -0.48
C GLN A 359 -0.86 -17.82 0.87
N PRO A 360 -0.65 -18.87 1.68
CA PRO A 360 -1.05 -18.88 3.07
C PRO A 360 -0.31 -17.82 3.89
N VAL A 361 -1.04 -17.04 4.70
CA VAL A 361 -0.48 -16.00 5.59
C VAL A 361 -0.96 -16.24 7.01
N THR A 362 -0.04 -16.16 7.96
CA THR A 362 -0.34 -16.32 9.40
C THR A 362 -0.43 -14.96 10.06
N TYR A 363 -1.56 -14.72 10.73
CA TYR A 363 -1.88 -13.48 11.43
C TYR A 363 -1.76 -13.67 12.94
N ASP A 364 -1.25 -12.65 13.61
CA ASP A 364 -1.20 -12.55 15.07
C ASP A 364 -2.49 -11.88 15.57
N CYS A 365 -3.15 -12.50 16.55
CA CYS A 365 -4.31 -11.92 17.23
C CYS A 365 -3.91 -10.78 18.18
N ALA A 366 -2.63 -10.65 18.53
CA ALA A 366 -2.12 -9.56 19.34
C ALA A 366 -2.54 -8.19 18.77
N ASP A 367 -3.05 -7.34 19.64
CA ASP A 367 -3.53 -6.00 19.34
C ASP A 367 -4.67 -5.89 18.30
N LEU A 368 -5.23 -6.99 17.74
CA LEU A 368 -6.29 -6.89 16.74
C LEU A 368 -7.53 -6.15 17.28
N LEU A 369 -7.91 -6.42 18.53
CA LEU A 369 -9.05 -5.75 19.17
C LEU A 369 -8.74 -4.28 19.44
N ALA A 370 -7.56 -3.99 19.98
CA ALA A 370 -7.13 -2.62 20.25
C ALA A 370 -7.05 -1.79 18.95
N LYS A 371 -6.46 -2.35 17.90
CA LYS A 371 -6.34 -1.75 16.56
C LYS A 371 -7.65 -1.71 15.77
N ASN A 372 -8.73 -2.36 16.22
CA ASN A 372 -10.04 -2.27 15.58
C ASN A 372 -10.99 -1.29 16.28
N LYS A 373 -10.69 -0.86 17.52
CA LYS A 373 -11.48 0.13 18.25
C LYS A 373 -11.43 1.49 17.57
N ASP A 374 -12.59 2.12 17.40
CA ASP A 374 -12.72 3.48 16.87
C ASP A 374 -13.45 4.42 17.85
N HIS A 375 -13.01 4.40 19.13
CA HIS A 375 -13.66 5.18 20.17
C HIS A 375 -12.87 6.46 20.47
N VAL A 376 -13.53 7.61 20.33
CA VAL A 376 -13.08 8.88 20.90
C VAL A 376 -14.19 9.35 21.82
N ALA A 377 -13.82 9.90 22.98
CA ALA A 377 -14.78 10.42 23.93
C ALA A 377 -15.55 11.63 23.34
N ASP A 378 -16.85 11.71 23.64
CA ASP A 378 -17.76 12.70 23.02
C ASP A 378 -17.35 14.15 23.35
N ASP A 379 -16.84 14.39 24.56
CA ASP A 379 -16.31 15.69 25.01
C ASP A 379 -15.11 16.16 24.18
N ILE A 380 -14.20 15.25 23.82
CA ILE A 380 -13.06 15.52 22.95
C ILE A 380 -13.52 15.87 21.53
N LEU A 381 -14.55 15.16 21.03
CA LEU A 381 -15.12 15.45 19.71
C LEU A 381 -15.79 16.82 19.71
N GLU A 382 -16.62 17.14 20.71
CA GLU A 382 -17.30 18.42 20.88
C GLU A 382 -16.32 19.59 20.95
N PHE A 383 -15.25 19.47 21.76
CA PHE A 383 -14.18 20.47 21.84
C PHE A 383 -13.56 20.76 20.46
N CYS A 384 -13.28 19.71 19.69
CA CYS A 384 -12.74 19.88 18.34
C CYS A 384 -13.72 20.56 17.40
N GLN A 385 -15.02 20.34 17.55
CA GLN A 385 -16.01 21.05 16.74
C GLN A 385 -15.95 22.54 16.99
N GLN A 386 -15.84 22.96 18.24
CA GLN A 386 -15.84 24.38 18.57
C GLN A 386 -14.52 25.05 18.13
N GLU A 387 -13.38 24.49 18.51
CA GLU A 387 -12.08 25.15 18.30
C GLU A 387 -11.53 24.98 16.87
N CYS A 388 -11.71 23.81 16.24
CA CYS A 388 -11.20 23.61 14.87
C CYS A 388 -12.06 24.32 13.82
N MET A 389 -13.36 24.56 14.07
CA MET A 389 -14.18 25.37 13.17
C MET A 389 -13.70 26.82 13.10
N SER A 390 -13.14 27.37 14.18
CA SER A 390 -12.59 28.73 14.19
C SER A 390 -11.33 28.85 13.31
N LEU A 391 -10.51 27.80 13.26
CA LEU A 391 -9.23 27.77 12.53
C LEU A 391 -9.35 27.50 11.02
N LEU A 392 -10.41 26.79 10.56
CA LEU A 392 -10.58 26.42 9.15
C LEU A 392 -11.96 26.76 8.54
N GLY A 393 -12.84 27.49 9.24
CA GLY A 393 -14.15 27.92 8.74
C GLY A 393 -15.26 26.85 8.80
N GLU A 394 -16.41 27.11 8.16
CA GLU A 394 -17.72 26.43 8.31
C GLU A 394 -17.85 24.97 7.79
N MET A 395 -17.07 24.02 8.28
CA MET A 395 -17.47 22.60 8.20
C MET A 395 -17.34 21.95 9.57
N ALA A 396 -18.47 21.51 10.11
CA ALA A 396 -18.50 20.71 11.32
C ALA A 396 -17.54 19.50 11.20
N PRO A 397 -16.85 19.10 12.27
CA PRO A 397 -16.08 17.85 12.27
C PRO A 397 -16.97 16.66 11.93
N PRO A 398 -16.36 15.52 11.53
CA PRO A 398 -17.12 14.31 11.28
C PRO A 398 -17.99 14.00 12.50
N SER A 399 -19.29 13.88 12.26
CA SER A 399 -20.26 13.44 13.27
C SER A 399 -19.81 12.10 13.86
N PRO A 400 -20.06 11.83 15.16
CA PRO A 400 -19.85 10.50 15.70
C PRO A 400 -20.64 9.47 14.87
N PRO A 401 -20.14 8.21 14.74
CA PRO A 401 -20.83 7.18 13.98
C PRO A 401 -22.28 7.04 14.48
N THR A 402 -23.24 7.33 13.60
CA THR A 402 -24.66 7.42 13.94
C THR A 402 -25.33 6.05 14.10
N THR A 403 -24.64 4.98 13.73
CA THR A 403 -25.14 3.60 13.85
C THR A 403 -24.15 2.72 14.64
N ARG A 404 -24.68 1.82 15.47
CA ARG A 404 -23.89 0.82 16.23
C ARG A 404 -22.95 -0.03 15.35
N GLY A 405 -23.21 -0.11 14.04
CA GLY A 405 -22.41 -0.87 13.07
C GLY A 405 -21.15 -0.16 12.56
N ASP A 406 -21.05 1.17 12.66
CA ASP A 406 -19.86 1.94 12.25
C ASP A 406 -18.89 2.21 13.41
N ALA A 407 -19.06 1.52 14.55
CA ALA A 407 -18.29 1.75 15.77
C ALA A 407 -16.84 1.23 15.71
N THR A 408 -16.47 0.51 14.65
CA THR A 408 -15.14 -0.07 14.48
C THR A 408 -14.45 0.39 13.20
N ILE A 409 -13.13 0.32 13.26
CA ILE A 409 -12.26 0.63 12.13
C ILE A 409 -12.55 -0.33 10.96
N SER A 410 -12.74 -1.63 11.23
CA SER A 410 -12.96 -2.62 10.19
C SER A 410 -14.32 -2.49 9.51
N ALA A 411 -15.37 -2.07 10.23
CA ALA A 411 -16.67 -1.79 9.63
C ALA A 411 -16.58 -0.60 8.67
N THR A 412 -15.96 0.50 9.11
CA THR A 412 -15.71 1.68 8.27
C THR A 412 -14.90 1.30 7.02
N PHE A 413 -13.83 0.53 7.18
CA PHE A 413 -13.01 0.03 6.07
C PHE A 413 -13.80 -0.81 5.08
N ARG A 414 -14.60 -1.79 5.55
CA ARG A 414 -15.41 -2.64 4.68
C ARG A 414 -16.44 -1.82 3.89
N ARG A 415 -17.04 -0.80 4.50
CA ARG A 415 -17.95 0.13 3.83
C ARG A 415 -17.23 0.94 2.76
N GLN A 416 -16.10 1.57 3.10
CA GLN A 416 -15.29 2.35 2.15
C GLN A 416 -14.79 1.49 0.96
N LEU A 417 -14.37 0.25 1.21
CA LEU A 417 -13.96 -0.69 0.17
C LEU A 417 -15.13 -1.05 -0.74
N LYS A 418 -16.32 -1.29 -0.19
CA LYS A 418 -17.53 -1.56 -0.97
C LYS A 418 -17.90 -0.38 -1.88
N GLU A 419 -17.82 0.85 -1.35
CA GLU A 419 -18.05 2.08 -2.12
C GLU A 419 -17.01 2.24 -3.24
N LEU A 420 -15.73 1.99 -2.96
CA LEU A 420 -14.66 2.01 -3.97
C LEU A 420 -14.92 1.00 -5.08
N LEU A 421 -15.22 -0.26 -4.73
CA LEU A 421 -15.51 -1.33 -5.71
C LEU A 421 -16.73 -1.00 -6.56
N ALA A 422 -17.76 -0.38 -5.98
CA ALA A 422 -18.93 0.07 -6.74
C ALA A 422 -18.55 1.16 -7.77
N ARG A 423 -17.73 2.14 -7.37
CA ARG A 423 -17.23 3.17 -8.28
C ARG A 423 -16.35 2.59 -9.39
N LEU A 424 -15.50 1.62 -9.07
CA LEU A 424 -14.65 0.95 -10.06
C LEU A 424 -15.46 0.18 -11.10
N LYS A 425 -16.57 -0.46 -10.69
CA LYS A 425 -17.46 -1.19 -11.61
C LYS A 425 -18.15 -0.31 -12.64
N ASP A 426 -18.41 0.96 -12.31
CA ASP A 426 -19.08 1.94 -13.18
C ASP A 426 -18.10 2.74 -14.06
N THR A 427 -16.80 2.40 -14.03
CA THR A 427 -15.76 3.12 -14.77
C THR A 427 -14.99 2.20 -15.71
N SER A 428 -14.46 2.75 -16.80
CA SER A 428 -13.53 2.01 -17.67
C SER A 428 -12.17 1.87 -16.98
N THR A 429 -11.88 0.69 -16.45
CA THR A 429 -10.66 0.43 -15.68
C THR A 429 -9.48 0.07 -16.56
N HIS A 430 -8.32 0.67 -16.28
CA HIS A 430 -7.01 0.29 -16.82
C HIS A 430 -6.10 -0.09 -15.67
N PHE A 431 -5.39 -1.22 -15.78
CA PHE A 431 -4.54 -1.73 -14.71
C PHE A 431 -3.07 -1.48 -15.03
N ILE A 432 -2.33 -1.03 -14.02
CA ILE A 432 -0.87 -0.92 -14.04
C ILE A 432 -0.34 -1.77 -12.90
N ARG A 433 0.54 -2.74 -13.21
CA ARG A 433 1.24 -3.56 -12.22
C ARG A 433 2.69 -3.12 -12.15
N CYS A 434 3.11 -2.68 -10.97
CA CYS A 434 4.49 -2.30 -10.71
C CYS A 434 5.25 -3.46 -10.06
N ILE A 435 6.45 -3.75 -10.56
CA ILE A 435 7.34 -4.81 -10.06
C ILE A 435 8.63 -4.16 -9.58
N LYS A 436 8.96 -4.37 -8.30
CA LYS A 436 10.27 -4.02 -7.74
C LYS A 436 11.27 -5.12 -8.13
N PRO A 437 12.43 -4.78 -8.72
CA PRO A 437 13.38 -5.80 -9.16
C PRO A 437 14.15 -6.45 -8.01
N ASN A 438 14.27 -5.75 -6.87
CA ASN A 438 14.91 -6.24 -5.64
C ASN A 438 14.30 -5.56 -4.40
N HIS A 439 14.57 -6.12 -3.22
CA HIS A 439 14.09 -5.61 -1.93
C HIS A 439 14.95 -4.45 -1.41
N ASP A 440 16.24 -4.42 -1.79
CA ASP A 440 17.24 -3.45 -1.30
C ASP A 440 17.15 -2.08 -1.99
N GLN A 441 16.29 -1.94 -2.98
CA GLN A 441 16.08 -0.73 -3.78
C GLN A 441 17.34 -0.21 -4.48
N VAL A 442 18.24 -1.12 -4.85
CA VAL A 442 19.50 -0.77 -5.50
C VAL A 442 19.49 -1.04 -7.00
N LEU A 443 20.42 -0.40 -7.70
CA LEU A 443 20.73 -0.69 -9.10
C LEU A 443 21.09 -2.16 -9.32
N PHE A 444 20.64 -2.70 -10.45
CA PHE A 444 21.05 -4.02 -10.91
C PHE A 444 22.50 -3.95 -11.39
N GLY A 445 23.42 -4.68 -10.73
CA GLY A 445 24.86 -4.68 -11.02
C GLY A 445 25.78 -4.32 -9.84
N THR A 446 25.23 -3.79 -8.73
CA THR A 446 26.00 -3.50 -7.50
C THR A 446 25.88 -4.56 -6.41
N ILE A 447 24.97 -5.54 -6.56
CA ILE A 447 24.82 -6.68 -5.64
C ILE A 447 25.05 -7.98 -6.41
N GLU A 448 26.00 -8.80 -5.95
CA GLU A 448 26.07 -10.22 -6.33
C GLU A 448 24.88 -10.95 -5.71
N LEU A 449 23.84 -11.20 -6.50
CA LEU A 449 22.76 -12.09 -6.08
C LEU A 449 23.23 -13.54 -6.27
N ARG A 450 23.12 -14.36 -5.21
CA ARG A 450 23.29 -15.83 -5.26
C ARG A 450 21.94 -16.51 -5.46
N TRP A 451 21.95 -17.66 -6.13
CA TRP A 451 20.83 -18.18 -6.92
C TRP A 451 20.23 -19.47 -6.33
N ASP A 452 18.89 -19.53 -6.26
CA ASP A 452 18.09 -20.76 -6.14
C ASP A 452 17.18 -20.87 -7.37
N VAL A 453 17.24 -21.98 -8.11
CA VAL A 453 16.91 -22.02 -9.55
C VAL A 453 16.02 -23.21 -9.94
N LYS A 454 14.96 -22.96 -10.75
CA LYS A 454 14.35 -23.95 -11.67
C LYS A 454 14.91 -23.74 -13.10
N LEU A 455 14.91 -24.74 -13.97
CA LEU A 455 15.67 -24.67 -15.24
C LEU A 455 14.77 -24.47 -16.47
N VAL A 456 15.29 -23.77 -17.47
CA VAL A 456 14.58 -23.37 -18.68
C VAL A 456 15.46 -23.61 -19.91
N VAL A 457 14.98 -24.31 -20.93
CA VAL A 457 15.82 -24.66 -22.08
C VAL A 457 15.83 -23.58 -23.15
N GLY A 458 17.02 -23.07 -23.47
CA GLY A 458 17.28 -22.27 -24.67
C GLY A 458 17.71 -23.18 -25.82
N SER A 459 17.19 -22.93 -27.03
CA SER A 459 17.59 -23.62 -28.27
C SER A 459 19.04 -23.35 -28.64
#